data_AF-A0AAE4BQN1-F1
#
_entry.id   AF-A0AAE4BQN1-F1
#
_cell.length_a   1.000
_cell.length_b   1.000
_cell.length_c   1.000
_cell.angle_alpha   90.00
_cell.angle_beta   90.00
_cell.angle_gamma   90.00
#
_symmetry.space_group_name_H-M   'P 1'
#
loop_
_entity.id
_entity.type
_entity.pdbx_description
1 polymer ?
#
loop_
_entity_poly.entity_id
_entity_poly.type
_entity_poly.pdbx_seq_one_letter_code
_entity_poly.pdbx_strand_id
1 'polypeptide(L)'
;MRSFSLYLIVFFVVNSCIIKRGKWDQGKCRPKKEHFKIKKEPFQPTDKINFGKIYMGVNTPFGIAFYPDGRMLWINYIWDGQKFDHSYLKYQNWNNCQNIGYWRYYKNEIEIEFFLCKNSGSYYREKGMIENDKIIFKQKKWGPVNGSYYSETIFEEGDIDFDYTF
;
A
#
# COMPACT_ATOMS: atom_id res chain seq x y z
N MET A 1 -29.42 15.85 40.03
CA MET A 1 -28.10 15.97 39.35
C MET A 1 -27.35 14.63 39.29
N ARG A 2 -28.01 13.53 38.86
CA ARG A 2 -27.39 12.19 38.79
C ARG A 2 -27.31 11.63 37.36
N SER A 3 -28.04 12.24 36.43
CA SER A 3 -28.11 11.86 35.01
C SER A 3 -26.98 12.47 34.17
N PHE A 4 -26.49 13.69 34.49
CA PHE A 4 -25.45 14.37 33.70
C PHE A 4 -24.06 13.70 33.80
N SER A 5 -23.69 13.13 34.95
CA SER A 5 -22.38 12.47 35.12
C SER A 5 -22.24 11.18 34.32
N LEU A 6 -23.33 10.45 34.07
CA LEU A 6 -23.30 9.23 33.26
C LEU A 6 -23.08 9.54 31.77
N TYR A 7 -23.66 10.62 31.25
CA TYR A 7 -23.44 11.05 29.86
C TYR A 7 -21.99 11.48 29.60
N LEU A 8 -21.35 12.16 30.55
CA LEU A 8 -19.95 12.59 30.44
C LEU A 8 -18.96 11.40 30.43
N ILE A 9 -19.23 10.36 31.23
CA ILE A 9 -18.40 9.14 31.24
C ILE A 9 -18.59 8.35 29.93
N VAL A 10 -19.82 8.20 29.45
CA VAL A 10 -20.07 7.54 28.15
C VAL A 10 -19.38 8.33 27.03
N PHE A 11 -19.48 9.66 27.00
CA PHE A 11 -18.84 10.50 25.98
C PHE A 11 -17.29 10.41 25.99
N PHE A 12 -16.66 10.24 27.15
CA PHE A 12 -15.22 10.00 27.23
C PHE A 12 -14.82 8.58 26.80
N VAL A 13 -15.63 7.57 27.09
CA VAL A 13 -15.33 6.16 26.74
C VAL A 13 -15.51 5.89 25.25
N VAL A 14 -16.51 6.49 24.56
CA VAL A 14 -16.62 6.38 23.09
C VAL A 14 -15.53 7.11 22.32
N ASN A 15 -14.98 8.21 22.85
CA ASN A 15 -13.87 8.91 22.20
C ASN A 15 -12.50 8.23 22.43
N SER A 16 -12.40 7.29 23.36
CA SER A 16 -11.15 6.62 23.74
C SER A 16 -10.74 5.45 22.83
N CYS A 17 -11.59 5.04 21.88
CA CYS A 17 -11.30 3.91 20.98
C CYS A 17 -10.71 4.31 19.62
N ILE A 18 -10.19 5.53 19.45
CA ILE A 18 -9.37 5.89 18.28
C ILE A 18 -7.91 5.47 18.57
N ILE A 19 -7.67 4.16 18.61
CA ILE A 19 -6.32 3.62 18.76
C ILE A 19 -5.53 3.96 17.49
N LYS A 20 -4.68 4.99 17.57
CA LYS A 20 -3.76 5.33 16.48
C LYS A 20 -2.77 4.19 16.26
N ARG A 21 -2.90 3.48 15.14
CA ARG A 21 -2.04 2.37 14.71
C ARG A 21 -0.77 2.85 14.03
N GLY A 22 -0.75 4.08 13.51
CA GLY A 22 0.43 4.72 12.92
C GLY A 22 1.19 5.63 13.89
N LYS A 23 2.49 5.79 13.64
CA LYS A 23 3.39 6.82 14.18
C LYS A 23 4.04 7.60 13.04
N TRP A 24 4.37 8.85 13.31
CA TRP A 24 5.27 9.63 12.46
C TRP A 24 6.70 9.39 12.92
N ASP A 25 7.57 9.04 11.98
CA ASP A 25 8.98 8.73 12.18
C ASP A 25 9.76 9.36 11.03
N GLN A 26 10.62 10.33 11.33
CA GLN A 26 11.37 11.10 10.31
C GLN A 26 10.50 11.67 9.16
N GLY A 27 9.32 12.19 9.48
CA GLY A 27 8.38 12.73 8.49
C GLY A 27 7.68 11.67 7.63
N LYS A 28 7.89 10.39 7.93
CA LYS A 28 7.23 9.25 7.28
C LYS A 28 6.26 8.60 8.23
N CYS A 29 5.20 8.02 7.68
CA CYS A 29 4.24 7.31 8.50
C CYS A 29 4.56 5.82 8.53
N ARG A 30 4.61 5.26 9.74
CA ARG A 30 4.99 3.88 10.02
C ARG A 30 4.02 3.25 10.99
N PRO A 31 3.82 1.93 10.96
CA PRO A 31 3.05 1.26 12.00
C PRO A 31 3.75 1.43 13.35
N LYS A 32 2.99 1.66 14.43
CA LYS A 32 3.54 1.66 15.81
C LYS A 32 4.03 0.28 16.22
N LYS A 33 3.31 -0.75 15.76
CA LYS A 33 3.63 -2.17 15.92
C LYS A 33 3.32 -2.86 14.60
N GLU A 34 4.28 -3.62 14.09
CA GLU A 34 4.11 -4.38 12.85
C GLU A 34 3.14 -5.54 13.07
N HIS A 35 2.04 -5.52 12.33
CA HIS A 35 0.99 -6.53 12.36
C HIS A 35 0.61 -7.00 10.95
N PHE A 36 1.58 -6.94 10.02
CA PHE A 36 1.43 -7.55 8.71
C PHE A 36 1.24 -9.06 8.89
N LYS A 37 0.27 -9.65 8.19
CA LYS A 37 0.14 -11.11 8.12
C LYS A 37 0.94 -11.70 6.96
N ILE A 38 1.22 -10.92 5.90
CA ILE A 38 2.30 -11.24 4.97
C ILE A 38 3.60 -10.87 5.66
N LYS A 39 4.55 -11.80 5.68
CA LYS A 39 5.84 -11.60 6.33
C LYS A 39 6.92 -11.45 5.26
N LYS A 40 8.04 -10.89 5.68
CA LYS A 40 9.29 -11.04 4.95
C LYS A 40 9.55 -12.53 4.73
N GLU A 41 9.78 -12.92 3.49
CA GLU A 41 10.17 -14.28 3.12
C GLU A 41 11.62 -14.27 2.63
N PRO A 42 12.35 -15.40 2.72
CA PRO A 42 13.63 -15.55 2.02
C PRO A 42 13.48 -15.22 0.54
N PHE A 43 14.55 -14.75 -0.09
CA PHE A 43 14.53 -14.44 -1.51
C PHE A 43 14.01 -15.63 -2.33
N GLN A 44 12.92 -15.40 -3.07
CA GLN A 44 12.39 -16.35 -4.04
C GLN A 44 12.59 -15.78 -5.44
N PRO A 45 13.44 -16.41 -6.27
CA PRO A 45 13.63 -15.95 -7.65
C PRO A 45 12.37 -16.20 -8.47
N THR A 46 11.95 -15.19 -9.23
CA THR A 46 10.83 -15.27 -10.17
C THR A 46 11.18 -14.52 -11.45
N ASP A 47 10.77 -15.07 -12.58
CA ASP A 47 10.84 -14.39 -13.89
C ASP A 47 9.64 -13.46 -14.12
N LYS A 48 8.63 -13.49 -13.22
CA LYS A 48 7.38 -12.72 -13.34
C LYS A 48 7.46 -11.31 -12.80
N ILE A 49 8.47 -11.02 -11.98
CA ILE A 49 8.66 -9.70 -11.38
C ILE A 49 10.07 -9.23 -11.69
N ASN A 50 10.15 -8.05 -12.28
CA ASN A 50 11.39 -7.34 -12.50
C ASN A 50 11.73 -6.52 -11.25
N PHE A 51 12.61 -7.06 -10.41
CA PHE A 51 13.03 -6.40 -9.16
C PHE A 51 13.83 -5.11 -9.39
N GLY A 52 14.30 -4.86 -10.61
CA GLY A 52 15.00 -3.63 -10.98
C GLY A 52 14.08 -2.52 -11.50
N LYS A 53 12.75 -2.68 -11.44
CA LYS A 53 11.79 -1.74 -12.03
C LYS A 53 10.71 -1.29 -11.05
N ILE A 54 10.19 -0.09 -11.31
CA ILE A 54 8.96 0.40 -10.70
C ILE A 54 7.81 0.12 -11.66
N TYR A 55 6.77 -0.56 -11.19
CA TYR A 55 5.55 -0.77 -11.93
C TYR A 55 4.62 0.45 -11.76
N MET A 56 4.23 1.06 -12.87
CA MET A 56 3.46 2.30 -12.93
C MET A 56 1.96 1.99 -13.05
N GLY A 57 1.15 2.63 -12.22
CA GLY A 57 -0.29 2.56 -12.31
C GLY A 57 -0.81 3.17 -13.62
N VAL A 58 -1.54 2.38 -14.40
CA VAL A 58 -2.14 2.80 -15.68
C VAL A 58 -3.37 3.67 -15.43
N ASN A 59 -4.19 3.27 -14.47
CA ASN A 59 -5.45 3.91 -14.12
C ASN A 59 -5.46 4.42 -12.67
N THR A 60 -4.28 4.66 -12.11
CA THR A 60 -4.11 5.07 -10.72
C THR A 60 -2.81 5.87 -10.53
N PRO A 61 -2.77 6.91 -9.67
CA PRO A 61 -1.58 7.74 -9.47
C PRO A 61 -0.57 7.09 -8.51
N PHE A 62 -0.38 5.78 -8.61
CA PHE A 62 0.46 4.99 -7.70
C PHE A 62 1.44 4.10 -8.46
N GLY A 63 2.56 3.83 -7.80
CA GLY A 63 3.57 2.87 -8.20
C GLY A 63 3.78 1.80 -7.19
N ILE A 64 4.28 0.66 -7.67
CA ILE A 64 4.71 -0.42 -6.81
C ILE A 64 6.10 -0.90 -7.23
N ALA A 65 6.95 -1.15 -6.25
CA ALA A 65 8.27 -1.72 -6.45
C ALA A 65 8.46 -2.86 -5.46
N PHE A 66 9.16 -3.90 -5.89
CA PHE A 66 9.30 -5.14 -5.13
C PHE A 66 10.76 -5.38 -4.81
N TYR A 67 11.03 -5.67 -3.54
CA TYR A 67 12.30 -6.25 -3.15
C TYR A 67 12.23 -7.75 -3.31
N PRO A 68 13.34 -8.39 -3.69
CA PRO A 68 13.42 -9.83 -3.78
C PRO A 68 13.12 -10.56 -2.45
N ASP A 69 13.34 -9.89 -1.31
CA ASP A 69 13.13 -10.44 0.04
C ASP A 69 11.69 -10.29 0.57
N GLY A 70 10.71 -10.10 -0.31
CA GLY A 70 9.30 -10.00 0.05
C GLY A 70 8.86 -8.64 0.57
N ARG A 71 9.75 -7.65 0.71
CA ARG A 71 9.36 -6.25 0.99
C ARG A 71 8.82 -5.58 -0.27
N MET A 72 7.93 -4.60 -0.12
CA MET A 72 7.46 -3.77 -1.23
C MET A 72 7.34 -2.29 -0.85
N LEU A 73 7.37 -1.44 -1.87
CA LEU A 73 7.05 -0.02 -1.79
C LEU A 73 5.71 0.24 -2.45
N TRP A 74 4.88 1.08 -1.83
CA TRP A 74 3.67 1.64 -2.43
C TRP A 74 3.84 3.16 -2.54
N ILE A 75 4.10 3.61 -3.77
CA ILE A 75 4.64 4.94 -4.05
C ILE A 75 3.54 5.82 -4.62
N ASN A 76 3.31 6.98 -4.01
CA ASN A 76 2.31 7.95 -4.50
C ASN A 76 2.99 8.96 -5.41
N TYR A 77 2.53 9.11 -6.66
CA TYR A 77 2.99 10.14 -7.60
C TYR A 77 2.40 11.50 -7.28
N ILE A 78 3.27 12.52 -7.21
CA ILE A 78 2.84 13.92 -7.06
C ILE A 78 2.37 14.39 -8.44
N TRP A 79 1.10 14.79 -8.53
CA TRP A 79 0.55 15.43 -9.70
C TRP A 79 0.82 16.93 -9.62
N ASP A 80 1.54 17.49 -10.59
CA ASP A 80 1.86 18.93 -10.64
C ASP A 80 0.81 19.77 -11.41
N GLY A 81 -0.28 19.13 -11.86
CA GLY A 81 -1.30 19.75 -12.70
C GLY A 81 -1.13 19.49 -14.21
N GLN A 82 0.02 18.98 -14.66
CA GLN A 82 0.30 18.67 -16.07
C GLN A 82 0.91 17.29 -16.30
N LYS A 83 1.82 16.83 -15.43
CA LYS A 83 2.44 15.50 -15.46
C LYS A 83 2.70 14.99 -14.04
N PHE A 84 2.92 13.69 -13.92
CA PHE A 84 3.47 13.12 -12.71
C PHE A 84 4.99 13.35 -12.72
N ASP A 85 5.52 14.05 -11.72
CA ASP A 85 6.97 14.17 -11.55
C ASP A 85 7.51 12.81 -11.11
N HIS A 86 8.20 12.11 -12.00
CA HIS A 86 8.77 10.79 -11.72
C HIS A 86 10.19 10.86 -11.14
N SER A 87 10.80 12.06 -11.07
CA SER A 87 12.21 12.23 -10.71
C SER A 87 12.51 11.83 -9.26
N TYR A 88 11.53 11.88 -8.36
CA TYR A 88 11.69 11.49 -6.96
C TYR A 88 11.55 9.97 -6.73
N LEU A 89 11.07 9.22 -7.74
CA LEU A 89 10.81 7.78 -7.67
C LEU A 89 12.07 6.95 -7.57
N LYS A 90 13.10 7.31 -8.34
CA LYS A 90 14.43 6.68 -8.30
C LYS A 90 15.11 6.76 -6.93
N TYR A 91 14.67 7.67 -6.06
CA TYR A 91 15.22 7.83 -4.72
C TYR A 91 14.40 7.13 -3.65
N GLN A 92 13.24 6.54 -4.00
CA GLN A 92 12.42 5.84 -3.02
C GLN A 92 13.05 4.51 -2.62
N ASN A 93 13.14 4.27 -1.33
CA ASN A 93 13.59 3.02 -0.73
C ASN A 93 12.75 2.69 0.51
N TRP A 94 13.03 1.54 1.13
CA TRP A 94 12.30 1.07 2.31
C TRP A 94 12.24 2.10 3.44
N ASN A 95 13.32 2.84 3.65
CA ASN A 95 13.45 3.76 4.76
C ASN A 95 12.68 5.07 4.51
N ASN A 96 12.69 5.59 3.27
CA ASN A 96 12.11 6.90 2.96
C ASN A 96 10.74 6.85 2.24
N CYS A 97 10.30 5.70 1.75
CA CYS A 97 9.02 5.59 1.04
C CYS A 97 7.85 5.81 1.99
N GLN A 98 6.82 6.54 1.55
CA GLN A 98 5.70 6.90 2.40
C GLN A 98 4.91 5.67 2.88
N ASN A 99 4.64 4.72 1.98
CA ASN A 99 3.89 3.52 2.29
C ASN A 99 4.74 2.29 1.93
N ILE A 100 4.85 1.39 2.88
CA ILE A 100 5.67 0.17 2.76
C ILE A 100 4.81 -1.03 3.15
N GLY A 101 5.23 -2.19 2.69
CA GLY A 101 4.50 -3.42 2.92
C GLY A 101 5.29 -4.66 2.58
N TYR A 102 4.58 -5.76 2.48
CA TYR A 102 5.11 -7.04 2.06
C TYR A 102 4.29 -7.58 0.91
N TRP A 103 4.93 -8.41 0.10
CA TRP A 103 4.32 -9.11 -1.00
C TRP A 103 4.76 -10.58 -1.00
N ARG A 104 3.96 -11.40 -1.66
CA ARG A 104 4.33 -12.77 -2.03
C ARG A 104 3.65 -13.12 -3.34
N TYR A 105 4.23 -14.05 -4.08
CA TYR A 105 3.61 -14.60 -5.27
C TYR A 105 3.55 -16.12 -5.18
N TYR A 106 2.57 -16.69 -5.86
CA TYR A 106 2.48 -18.13 -6.06
C TYR A 106 1.87 -18.39 -7.43
N LYS A 107 2.63 -19.06 -8.31
CA LYS A 107 2.30 -19.23 -9.73
C LYS A 107 2.13 -17.86 -10.41
N ASN A 108 0.90 -17.46 -10.71
CA ASN A 108 0.56 -16.18 -11.32
C ASN A 108 -0.24 -15.27 -10.38
N GLU A 109 -0.48 -15.68 -9.15
CA GLU A 109 -1.18 -14.87 -8.14
C GLU A 109 -0.15 -14.06 -7.35
N ILE A 110 -0.45 -12.78 -7.13
CA ILE A 110 0.29 -11.90 -6.25
C ILE A 110 -0.61 -11.46 -5.09
N GLU A 111 -0.10 -11.52 -3.87
CA GLU A 111 -0.75 -10.96 -2.70
C GLU A 111 0.15 -9.87 -2.12
N ILE A 112 -0.42 -8.70 -1.89
CA ILE A 112 0.26 -7.56 -1.27
C ILE A 112 -0.43 -7.19 0.03
N GLU A 113 0.35 -6.70 0.98
CA GLU A 113 -0.15 -6.09 2.21
C GLU A 113 0.69 -4.88 2.57
N PHE A 114 0.07 -3.71 2.62
CA PHE A 114 0.75 -2.45 2.87
C PHE A 114 0.02 -1.62 3.92
N PHE A 115 0.77 -0.76 4.60
CA PHE A 115 0.25 0.09 5.65
C PHE A 115 0.02 1.52 5.11
N LEU A 116 -1.20 2.03 5.26
CA LEU A 116 -1.54 3.42 4.94
C LEU A 116 -1.95 4.18 6.21
N CYS A 117 -1.50 5.42 6.33
CA CYS A 117 -1.82 6.26 7.48
C CYS A 117 -3.12 7.07 7.40
N LYS A 118 -3.98 6.77 6.44
CA LYS A 118 -5.34 7.33 6.41
C LYS A 118 -6.07 6.94 7.71
N ASN A 119 -6.77 7.89 8.33
CA ASN A 119 -7.59 7.69 9.52
C ASN A 119 -6.90 6.92 10.67
N SER A 120 -5.68 7.31 11.02
CA SER A 120 -4.91 6.75 12.14
C SER A 120 -4.17 5.43 11.87
N GLY A 121 -4.12 4.95 10.62
CA GLY A 121 -3.32 3.79 10.23
C GLY A 121 -4.15 2.54 10.00
N SER A 122 -4.06 1.96 8.81
CA SER A 122 -4.75 0.74 8.42
C SER A 122 -3.86 -0.14 7.53
N TYR A 123 -3.99 -1.45 7.72
CA TYR A 123 -3.37 -2.44 6.85
C TYR A 123 -4.35 -2.78 5.74
N TYR A 124 -3.88 -2.65 4.50
CA TYR A 124 -4.61 -2.99 3.30
C TYR A 124 -3.98 -4.23 2.70
N ARG A 125 -4.84 -5.13 2.22
CA ARG A 125 -4.40 -6.37 1.58
C ARG A 125 -5.16 -6.54 0.30
N GLU A 126 -4.42 -6.85 -0.75
CA GLU A 126 -4.99 -7.05 -2.08
C GLU A 126 -4.42 -8.33 -2.68
N LYS A 127 -5.28 -9.02 -3.43
CA LYS A 127 -4.89 -10.15 -4.27
C LYS A 127 -5.07 -9.75 -5.72
N GLY A 128 -4.09 -10.09 -6.53
CA GLY A 128 -4.05 -9.79 -7.95
C GLY A 128 -3.46 -10.93 -8.74
N MET A 129 -3.39 -10.70 -10.04
CA MET A 129 -2.80 -11.60 -11.02
C MET A 129 -1.64 -10.90 -11.72
N ILE A 130 -0.62 -11.67 -12.07
CA ILE A 130 0.43 -11.25 -12.99
C ILE A 130 0.09 -11.85 -14.36
N GLU A 131 -0.21 -10.97 -15.32
CA GLU A 131 -0.57 -11.33 -16.69
C GLU A 131 0.41 -10.63 -17.64
N ASN A 132 1.29 -11.41 -18.26
CA ASN A 132 2.42 -10.90 -19.05
C ASN A 132 3.30 -9.94 -18.23
N ASP A 133 3.31 -8.66 -18.59
CA ASP A 133 4.04 -7.55 -18.00
C ASP A 133 3.16 -6.71 -17.03
N LYS A 134 1.92 -7.14 -16.78
CA LYS A 134 0.94 -6.39 -15.98
C LYS A 134 0.65 -7.04 -14.65
N ILE A 135 0.46 -6.21 -13.63
CA ILE A 135 -0.07 -6.60 -12.33
C ILE A 135 -1.47 -6.04 -12.18
N ILE A 136 -2.45 -6.92 -12.01
CA ILE A 136 -3.87 -6.58 -12.04
C ILE A 136 -4.51 -6.94 -10.70
N PHE A 137 -4.98 -5.95 -9.96
CA PHE A 137 -5.76 -6.15 -8.74
C PHE A 137 -7.25 -5.92 -9.02
N LYS A 138 -8.09 -6.93 -8.76
CA LYS A 138 -9.54 -6.82 -8.93
C LYS A 138 -10.22 -6.64 -7.58
N GLN A 139 -10.95 -5.54 -7.43
CA GLN A 139 -11.70 -5.23 -6.22
C GLN A 139 -13.19 -5.17 -6.51
N LYS A 140 -13.99 -5.87 -5.69
CA LYS A 140 -15.45 -5.71 -5.70
C LYS A 140 -15.81 -4.43 -4.94
N LYS A 141 -16.44 -3.48 -5.64
CA LYS A 141 -16.95 -2.22 -5.09
C LYS A 141 -18.47 -2.21 -5.11
N TRP A 142 -19.06 -1.41 -4.23
CA TRP A 142 -20.49 -1.15 -4.23
C TRP A 142 -20.74 0.23 -4.82
N GLY A 143 -21.71 0.32 -5.73
CA GLY A 143 -22.19 1.54 -6.33
C GLY A 143 -23.66 1.77 -5.99
N PRO A 144 -24.09 3.03 -5.81
CA PRO A 144 -25.46 3.34 -5.42
C PRO A 144 -26.50 3.00 -6.49
N VAL A 145 -26.10 2.91 -7.78
CA VAL A 145 -27.02 2.69 -8.90
C VAL A 145 -26.99 1.25 -9.41
N ASN A 146 -25.80 0.68 -9.62
CA ASN A 146 -25.63 -0.61 -10.30
C ASN A 146 -25.38 -1.79 -9.33
N GLY A 147 -25.54 -1.59 -8.02
CA GLY A 147 -25.17 -2.58 -7.01
C GLY A 147 -23.67 -2.83 -6.99
N SER A 148 -23.24 -4.09 -6.87
CA SER A 148 -21.81 -4.41 -6.83
C SER A 148 -21.19 -4.54 -8.22
N TYR A 149 -20.06 -3.88 -8.43
CA TYR A 149 -19.26 -3.98 -9.65
C TYR A 149 -17.80 -4.32 -9.30
N TYR A 150 -17.03 -4.77 -10.29
CA TYR A 150 -15.59 -4.97 -10.13
C TYR A 150 -14.85 -3.76 -10.71
N SER A 151 -13.88 -3.24 -9.98
CA SER A 151 -12.89 -2.30 -10.50
C SER A 151 -11.53 -2.98 -10.54
N GLU A 152 -10.77 -2.72 -11.59
CA GLU A 152 -9.41 -3.21 -11.74
C GLU A 152 -8.43 -2.07 -11.49
N THR A 153 -7.37 -2.34 -10.75
CA THR A 153 -6.19 -1.48 -10.66
C THR A 153 -5.08 -2.17 -11.42
N ILE A 154 -4.54 -1.52 -12.45
CA ILE A 154 -3.55 -2.10 -13.36
C ILE A 154 -2.23 -1.38 -13.19
N PHE A 155 -1.16 -2.14 -13.05
CA PHE A 155 0.21 -1.64 -13.07
C PHE A 155 0.99 -2.31 -14.20
N GLU A 156 1.81 -1.53 -14.90
CA GLU A 156 2.67 -2.00 -16.00
C GLU A 156 4.14 -1.71 -15.65
N GLU A 157 5.07 -2.52 -16.15
CA GLU A 157 6.50 -2.24 -15.98
C GLU A 157 6.83 -0.84 -16.50
N GLY A 158 7.38 0.02 -15.64
CA GLY A 158 7.77 1.38 -16.01
C GLY A 158 9.20 1.49 -16.52
N ASP A 159 9.50 2.59 -17.21
CA ASP A 159 10.85 2.92 -17.66
C ASP A 159 11.80 3.36 -16.53
N ILE A 160 11.34 3.35 -15.27
CA ILE A 160 12.09 3.84 -14.12
C ILE A 160 12.77 2.68 -13.42
N ASP A 161 14.10 2.75 -13.38
CA ASP A 161 14.90 1.79 -12.65
C ASP A 161 14.71 1.96 -11.14
N PHE A 162 14.52 0.83 -10.48
CA PHE A 162 14.46 0.71 -9.04
C PHE A 162 15.78 0.13 -8.54
N ASP A 163 16.52 0.96 -7.80
CA ASP A 163 17.73 0.50 -7.13
C ASP A 163 17.35 -0.21 -5.82
N TYR A 164 17.43 -1.54 -5.85
CA TYR A 164 17.21 -2.40 -4.69
C TYR A 164 18.51 -2.72 -3.93
N THR A 165 19.64 -2.15 -4.35
CA THR A 165 20.91 -2.26 -3.65
C THR A 165 20.82 -1.47 -2.33
N PHE A 166 21.13 -2.13 -1.22
CA PHE A 166 20.91 -1.63 0.14
C PHE A 166 21.86 -0.51 0.53
#